data_AF-A0A9D5Z834-F1
#
_entry.id   AF-A0A9D5Z834-F1
#
_cell.length_a   1.000
_cell.length_b   1.000
_cell.length_c   1.000
_cell.angle_alpha   90.00
_cell.angle_beta   90.00
_cell.angle_gamma   90.00
#
_symmetry.space_group_name_H-M   'P 1'
#
loop_
_entity.id
_entity.type
_entity.pdbx_description
1 polymer ?
#
loop_
_entity_poly.entity_id
_entity_poly.type
_entity_poly.pdbx_seq_one_letter_code
_entity_poly.pdbx_strand_id
1 'polypeptide(L)'
;MPIPVWTRQRSTWHTPKRGFSSLPPGVRGHRVTLDELPEREKNIFSKILHRSPELVLIHLAGSVKALSKAKLLGVTSMTDATDLERAAMTATLAPLGEYVGSIGMHRPLADYSKQEVLTLVEVIITAYQHYFNTHDDIPF
;
A
#
# COMPACT_ATOMS: atom_id res chain seq x y z
N MET A 1 -29.66 11.35 12.26
CA MET A 1 -28.68 11.72 11.21
C MET A 1 -28.18 10.43 10.57
N PRO A 2 -28.25 10.25 9.24
CA PRO A 2 -27.80 9.00 8.63
C PRO A 2 -26.28 9.01 8.49
N ILE A 3 -25.67 7.92 8.92
CA ILE A 3 -24.23 7.64 8.77
C ILE A 3 -23.95 7.49 7.27
N PRO A 4 -22.89 8.10 6.71
CA PRO A 4 -22.56 7.90 5.30
C PRO A 4 -22.16 6.44 5.10
N VAL A 5 -23.09 5.66 4.53
CA VAL A 5 -22.79 4.34 3.99
C VAL A 5 -21.84 4.58 2.84
N TRP A 6 -20.57 4.23 3.01
CA TRP A 6 -19.63 4.11 1.91
C TRP A 6 -20.21 3.13 0.91
N THR A 7 -20.90 3.65 -0.10
CA THR A 7 -21.32 2.86 -1.24
C THR A 7 -20.03 2.44 -1.92
N ARG A 8 -19.70 1.15 -1.81
CA ARG A 8 -18.63 0.52 -2.57
C ARG A 8 -19.03 0.68 -4.04
N GLN A 9 -18.65 1.79 -4.64
CA GLN A 9 -18.97 2.12 -6.02
C GLN A 9 -18.49 0.94 -6.84
N ARG A 10 -19.44 0.18 -7.40
CA ARG A 10 -19.16 -1.04 -8.15
C ARG A 10 -18.21 -0.63 -9.25
N SER A 11 -16.99 -1.05 -9.06
CA SER A 11 -15.87 -0.65 -9.86
C SER A 11 -16.18 -1.15 -11.27
N THR A 12 -16.33 -0.26 -12.26
CA THR A 12 -16.64 -0.58 -13.68
C THR A 12 -15.47 -1.29 -14.40
N TRP A 13 -14.62 -1.99 -13.65
CA TRP A 13 -13.37 -2.60 -14.08
C TRP A 13 -13.56 -3.87 -14.92
N HIS A 14 -14.80 -4.34 -15.10
CA HIS A 14 -15.13 -5.42 -16.02
C HIS A 14 -15.49 -4.86 -17.40
N THR A 15 -14.50 -4.26 -18.06
CA THR A 15 -14.49 -4.19 -19.53
C THR A 15 -13.05 -4.19 -20.02
N PRO A 16 -12.66 -5.11 -20.93
CA PRO A 16 -11.30 -5.22 -21.47
C PRO A 16 -11.11 -4.22 -22.60
N LYS A 17 -11.41 -2.94 -22.35
CA LYS A 17 -11.20 -1.85 -23.30
C LYS A 17 -10.38 -0.77 -22.60
N ARG A 18 -9.31 -0.34 -23.27
CA ARG A 18 -8.37 0.73 -22.88
C ARG A 18 -8.88 1.60 -21.74
N GLY A 19 -8.17 1.57 -20.63
CA GLY A 19 -8.48 2.41 -19.48
C GLY A 19 -7.21 2.71 -18.71
N PHE A 20 -6.98 4.00 -18.44
CA PHE A 20 -5.95 4.49 -17.54
C PHE A 20 -6.06 3.72 -16.23
N SER A 21 -5.05 2.91 -15.89
CA SER A 21 -4.84 2.57 -14.48
C SER A 21 -4.44 3.85 -13.79
N SER A 22 -5.18 4.28 -12.76
CA SER A 22 -4.76 5.37 -11.90
C SER A 22 -3.39 5.00 -11.31
N LEU A 23 -2.33 5.56 -11.88
CA LEU A 23 -0.98 5.46 -11.34
C LEU A 23 -0.88 6.40 -10.13
N PRO A 24 0.06 6.15 -9.20
CA PRO A 24 0.32 7.08 -8.12
C PRO A 24 0.63 8.48 -8.67
N PRO A 25 0.21 9.54 -7.97
CA PRO A 25 0.51 10.91 -8.40
C PRO A 25 2.02 11.09 -8.59
N GLY A 26 2.43 11.63 -9.74
CA GLY A 26 3.85 11.83 -10.13
C GLY A 26 4.46 10.73 -11.01
N VAL A 27 3.85 9.54 -11.11
CA VAL A 27 4.35 8.46 -11.99
C VAL A 27 3.80 8.64 -13.41
N ARG A 28 4.69 9.00 -14.35
CA ARG A 28 4.36 9.05 -15.79
C ARG A 28 4.42 7.65 -16.40
N GLY A 29 3.27 7.05 -16.65
CA GLY A 29 3.13 5.77 -17.34
C GLY A 29 1.70 5.52 -17.82
N HIS A 30 1.49 4.45 -18.59
CA HIS A 30 0.14 4.00 -18.99
C HIS A 30 0.07 2.49 -19.04
N ARG A 31 -1.13 1.94 -18.83
CA ARG A 31 -1.38 0.50 -18.93
C ARG A 31 -1.25 0.06 -20.39
N VAL A 32 -0.56 -1.06 -20.59
CA VAL A 32 -0.31 -1.66 -21.91
C VAL A 32 -1.01 -3.01 -21.99
N THR A 33 -1.50 -3.36 -23.17
CA THR A 33 -2.04 -4.69 -23.47
C THR A 33 -1.02 -5.54 -24.21
N LEU A 34 -1.14 -6.87 -24.13
CA LEU A 34 -0.23 -7.77 -24.87
C LEU A 34 -0.21 -7.46 -26.37
N ASP A 35 -1.34 -7.04 -26.94
CA ASP A 35 -1.47 -6.73 -28.36
C ASP A 35 -0.63 -5.52 -28.80
N GLU A 36 -0.30 -4.63 -27.86
CA GLU A 36 0.49 -3.41 -28.09
C GLU A 36 2.01 -3.65 -27.97
N LEU A 37 2.44 -4.89 -27.63
CA LEU A 37 3.85 -5.24 -27.47
C LEU A 37 4.48 -5.78 -28.76
N PRO A 38 5.82 -5.71 -28.89
CA PRO A 38 6.56 -6.47 -29.91
C PRO A 38 6.39 -7.98 -29.70
N GLU A 39 6.32 -8.77 -30.78
CA GLU A 39 6.14 -10.24 -30.73
C GLU A 39 7.15 -10.96 -29.81
N ARG A 40 8.38 -10.46 -29.75
CA ARG A 40 9.43 -11.00 -28.87
C ARG A 40 9.06 -10.86 -27.39
N GLU A 41 8.43 -9.75 -27.00
CA GLU A 41 8.00 -9.48 -25.64
C GLU A 41 6.66 -10.14 -25.32
N LYS A 42 5.76 -10.25 -26.30
CA LYS A 42 4.46 -10.93 -26.14
C LYS A 42 4.62 -12.33 -25.58
N ASN A 43 5.59 -13.12 -26.09
CA ASN A 43 5.80 -14.49 -25.66
C ASN A 43 6.39 -14.59 -24.23
N ILE A 44 7.08 -13.55 -23.76
CA ILE A 44 7.62 -13.49 -22.41
C ILE A 44 6.52 -13.10 -21.43
N PHE A 45 5.81 -12.01 -21.71
CA PHE A 45 4.75 -11.53 -20.84
C PHE A 45 3.51 -12.41 -20.85
N SER A 46 3.22 -13.13 -21.95
CA SER A 46 2.14 -14.12 -21.97
C SER A 46 2.39 -15.25 -20.97
N LYS A 47 3.62 -15.76 -20.88
CA LYS A 47 4.01 -16.78 -19.90
C LYS A 47 3.93 -16.25 -18.47
N ILE A 48 4.36 -14.99 -18.26
CA ILE A 48 4.28 -14.34 -16.95
C ILE A 48 2.82 -14.16 -16.52
N LEU A 49 1.95 -13.66 -17.40
CA LEU A 49 0.53 -13.48 -17.11
C LEU A 49 -0.23 -14.80 -16.96
N HIS A 50 0.18 -15.86 -17.67
CA HIS A 50 -0.38 -17.20 -17.45
C HIS A 50 -0.01 -17.76 -16.08
N ARG A 51 1.19 -17.44 -15.55
CA ARG A 51 1.64 -17.88 -14.23
C ARG A 51 1.06 -17.03 -13.10
N SER A 52 0.78 -15.76 -13.39
CA SER A 52 0.34 -14.73 -12.43
C SER A 52 -0.70 -13.81 -13.09
N PRO A 53 -1.98 -14.22 -13.15
CA PRO A 53 -3.05 -13.48 -13.83
C PRO A 53 -3.41 -12.15 -13.14
N GLU A 54 -2.96 -11.93 -11.90
CA GLU A 54 -3.14 -10.68 -11.15
C GLU A 54 -2.22 -9.53 -11.60
N LEU A 55 -1.21 -9.81 -12.43
CA LEU A 55 -0.27 -8.80 -12.91
C LEU A 55 -0.87 -7.93 -14.02
N VAL A 56 -0.45 -6.68 -14.05
CA VAL A 56 -0.83 -5.68 -15.04
C VAL A 56 0.43 -5.15 -15.72
N LEU A 57 0.40 -5.06 -17.05
CA LEU A 57 1.51 -4.51 -17.83
C LEU A 57 1.39 -3.00 -17.93
N ILE A 58 2.48 -2.29 -17.64
CA ILE A 58 2.54 -0.83 -17.68
C ILE A 58 3.84 -0.38 -18.35
N HIS A 59 3.71 0.62 -19.20
CA HIS A 59 4.85 1.33 -19.77
C HIS A 59 5.39 2.34 -18.75
N LEU A 60 6.61 2.10 -18.26
CA LEU A 60 7.31 2.93 -17.29
C LEU A 60 8.69 3.27 -17.84
N ALA A 61 8.97 4.57 -17.99
CA ALA A 61 10.29 5.09 -18.36
C ALA A 61 10.93 4.40 -19.59
N GLY A 62 10.15 4.14 -20.65
CA GLY A 62 10.65 3.52 -21.88
C GLY A 62 10.67 1.99 -21.90
N SER A 63 10.16 1.33 -20.85
CA SER A 63 10.11 -0.13 -20.77
C SER A 63 8.75 -0.62 -20.27
N VAL A 64 8.34 -1.83 -20.69
CA VAL A 64 7.12 -2.47 -20.18
C VAL A 64 7.47 -3.33 -18.98
N LYS A 65 6.71 -3.16 -17.89
CA LYS A 65 6.85 -3.94 -16.66
C LYS A 65 5.53 -4.60 -16.29
N ALA A 66 5.60 -5.83 -15.78
CA ALA A 66 4.47 -6.51 -15.15
C ALA A 66 4.47 -6.21 -13.65
N LEU A 67 3.42 -5.56 -13.16
CA LEU A 67 3.29 -5.14 -11.76
C LEU A 67 1.94 -5.54 -11.20
N SER A 68 1.88 -5.90 -9.92
CA SER A 68 0.62 -6.20 -9.25
C SER A 68 -0.19 -4.91 -9.04
N LYS A 69 -1.52 -5.03 -9.05
CA LYS A 69 -2.40 -3.90 -8.75
C LYS A 69 -2.11 -3.27 -7.38
N ALA A 70 -1.70 -4.06 -6.39
CA ALA A 70 -1.31 -3.58 -5.07
C ALA A 70 -0.10 -2.62 -5.15
N LYS A 71 0.95 -3.02 -5.86
CA LYS A 71 2.16 -2.20 -6.07
C LYS A 71 1.86 -0.91 -6.83
N LEU A 72 0.87 -0.93 -7.71
CA LEU A 72 0.42 0.26 -8.46
C LEU A 72 -0.43 1.22 -7.66
N LEU A 73 -1.19 0.72 -6.70
CA LEU A 73 -2.02 1.55 -5.83
C LEU A 73 -1.25 2.06 -4.61
N GLY A 74 0.06 1.79 -4.52
CA GLY A 74 0.86 2.09 -3.33
C GLY A 74 0.36 1.35 -2.10
N VAL A 75 -0.40 0.26 -2.27
CA VAL A 75 -0.84 -0.60 -1.18
C VAL A 75 0.33 -1.52 -0.88
N THR A 76 1.25 -1.04 -0.04
CA THR A 76 2.31 -1.85 0.54
C THR A 76 1.66 -2.83 1.50
N SER A 77 1.74 -4.12 1.17
CA SER A 77 1.50 -5.13 2.19
C SER A 77 2.58 -4.98 3.26
N MET A 78 2.29 -5.31 4.53
CA MET A 78 3.31 -5.27 5.60
C MET A 78 4.55 -6.14 5.26
N THR A 79 4.38 -7.12 4.37
CA THR A 79 5.42 -7.97 3.79
C THR A 79 6.41 -7.25 2.87
N ASP A 80 6.04 -6.11 2.27
CA ASP A 80 6.87 -5.35 1.32
C ASP A 80 7.58 -4.14 1.95
N ALA A 81 7.50 -3.97 3.27
CA ALA A 81 8.15 -2.87 3.97
C ALA A 81 9.68 -2.94 3.85
N THR A 82 10.30 -1.79 3.55
CA THR A 82 11.75 -1.58 3.56
C THR A 82 12.33 -1.81 4.95
N ASP A 83 13.64 -2.01 5.04
CA ASP A 83 14.31 -2.22 6.33
C ASP A 83 14.13 -1.03 7.28
N LEU A 84 14.13 0.20 6.73
CA LEU A 84 13.85 1.42 7.48
C LEU A 84 12.41 1.45 8.00
N GLU A 85 11.41 1.14 7.16
CA GLU A 85 10.01 1.05 7.57
C GLU A 85 9.78 -0.05 8.63
N ARG A 86 10.47 -1.19 8.52
CA ARG A 86 10.42 -2.27 9.53
C ARG A 86 11.02 -1.82 10.86
N ALA A 87 12.13 -1.10 10.83
CA ALA A 87 12.75 -0.56 12.02
C ALA A 87 11.86 0.51 12.67
N ALA A 88 11.22 1.37 11.87
CA ALA A 88 10.23 2.34 12.33
C ALA A 88 9.03 1.66 12.99
N MET A 89 8.49 0.60 12.39
CA MET A 89 7.41 -0.20 12.99
C MET A 89 7.84 -0.82 14.33
N THR A 90 9.05 -1.35 14.40
CA THR A 90 9.61 -1.94 15.64
C THR A 90 9.75 -0.88 16.73
N ALA A 91 10.15 0.34 16.38
CA ALA A 91 10.28 1.46 17.32
C ALA A 91 8.93 1.88 17.94
N THR A 92 7.79 1.57 17.29
CA THR A 92 6.46 1.86 17.86
C THR A 92 6.08 0.94 19.03
N LEU A 93 6.70 -0.24 19.16
CA LEU A 93 6.27 -1.26 20.10
C LEU A 93 6.47 -0.86 21.56
N ALA A 94 7.57 -0.18 21.88
CA ALA A 94 7.85 0.29 23.24
C ALA A 94 6.83 1.34 23.73
N PRO A 95 6.62 2.48 23.03
CA PRO A 95 5.65 3.49 23.47
C PRO A 95 4.21 2.98 23.41
N LEU A 96 3.88 2.08 22.47
CA LEU A 96 2.60 1.37 22.49
C LEU A 96 2.42 0.55 23.78
N GLY A 97 3.44 -0.23 24.16
CA GLY A 97 3.41 -1.04 25.38
C GLY A 97 3.27 -0.19 26.65
N GLU A 98 3.98 0.93 26.72
CA GLU A 98 3.86 1.89 27.83
C GLU A 98 2.43 2.44 27.94
N TYR A 99 1.84 2.87 26.82
CA TYR A 99 0.48 3.39 26.80
C TYR A 99 -0.54 2.33 27.20
N VAL A 100 -0.50 1.14 26.58
CA VAL A 100 -1.43 0.04 26.90
C VAL A 100 -1.26 -0.45 28.34
N GLY A 101 -0.04 -0.45 28.87
CA GLY A 101 0.23 -0.71 30.28
C GLY A 101 -0.42 0.30 31.21
N SER A 102 -0.44 1.59 30.83
CA SER A 102 -1.03 2.67 31.65
C SER A 102 -2.56 2.62 31.74
N ILE A 103 -3.26 2.11 30.71
CA ILE A 103 -4.73 2.04 30.67
C ILE A 103 -5.28 0.66 31.10
N GLY A 104 -4.40 -0.31 31.36
CA GLY A 104 -4.72 -1.64 31.87
C GLY A 104 -4.84 -2.70 30.77
N MET A 105 -3.93 -3.67 30.78
CA MET A 105 -3.86 -4.75 29.78
C MET A 105 -4.95 -5.82 29.89
N HIS A 106 -5.76 -5.79 30.96
CA HIS A 106 -6.79 -6.80 31.22
C HIS A 106 -8.11 -6.50 30.49
N ARG A 107 -8.22 -5.34 29.85
CA ARG A 107 -9.39 -4.92 29.10
C ARG A 107 -9.22 -5.29 27.62
N PRO A 108 -10.21 -5.94 26.98
CA PRO A 108 -10.19 -6.10 25.53
C PRO A 108 -10.32 -4.74 24.84
N LEU A 109 -9.78 -4.64 23.62
CA LEU A 109 -9.82 -3.40 22.83
C LEU A 109 -11.25 -2.88 22.59
N ALA A 110 -12.24 -3.78 22.57
CA ALA A 110 -13.66 -3.43 22.43
C ALA A 110 -14.21 -2.59 23.59
N ASP A 111 -13.59 -2.68 24.77
CA ASP A 111 -13.98 -1.94 25.96
C ASP A 111 -13.26 -0.58 26.04
N TYR A 112 -12.42 -0.23 25.07
CA TYR A 112 -11.70 1.03 25.07
C TYR A 112 -12.65 2.15 24.62
N SER A 113 -12.60 3.27 25.32
CA SER A 113 -13.26 4.49 24.90
C SER A 113 -12.65 5.01 23.59
N LYS A 114 -13.43 5.81 22.87
CA LYS A 114 -12.94 6.47 21.65
C LYS A 114 -11.66 7.28 21.90
N GLN A 115 -11.55 7.93 23.06
CA GLN A 115 -10.36 8.71 23.42
C GLN A 115 -9.14 7.81 23.59
N GLU A 116 -9.28 6.70 24.32
CA GLU A 116 -8.19 5.73 24.49
C GLU A 116 -7.70 5.17 23.15
N VAL A 117 -8.62 4.86 22.23
CA VAL A 117 -8.25 4.37 20.88
C VAL A 117 -7.55 5.46 20.07
N LEU A 118 -8.01 6.71 20.12
CA LEU A 118 -7.37 7.81 19.39
C LEU A 118 -5.96 8.07 19.91
N THR A 119 -5.75 8.05 21.23
CA THR A 119 -4.42 8.19 21.81
C THR A 119 -3.52 7.02 21.45
N LEU A 120 -4.03 5.78 21.40
CA LEU A 120 -3.26 4.62 20.94
C LEU A 120 -2.74 4.81 19.51
N VAL A 121 -3.60 5.31 18.60
CA VAL A 121 -3.23 5.62 17.22
C VAL A 121 -2.18 6.74 17.17
N GLU A 122 -2.37 7.80 17.95
CA GLU A 122 -1.44 8.92 18.06
C GLU A 122 -0.05 8.45 18.49
N VAL A 123 0.04 7.66 19.57
CA VAL A 123 1.30 7.08 20.08
C VAL A 123 2.05 6.32 18.98
N ILE A 124 1.35 5.47 18.22
CA ILE A 124 1.96 4.69 17.13
C ILE A 124 2.47 5.60 16.01
N ILE A 125 1.64 6.52 15.53
CA ILE A 125 2.00 7.41 14.40
C ILE A 125 3.17 8.32 14.79
N THR A 126 3.13 8.89 16.00
CA THR A 126 4.20 9.76 16.50
C THR A 126 5.52 9.01 16.60
N ALA A 127 5.53 7.81 17.18
CA ALA A 127 6.74 7.00 17.30
C ALA A 127 7.31 6.60 15.92
N TYR A 128 6.42 6.22 14.99
CA TYR A 128 6.81 5.88 13.62
C TYR A 128 7.44 7.07 12.90
N GLN A 129 6.79 8.24 12.91
CA GLN A 129 7.30 9.46 12.27
C GLN A 129 8.59 9.97 12.92
N HIS A 130 8.66 9.90 14.26
CA HIS A 130 9.87 10.27 15.00
C HIS A 130 11.07 9.43 14.55
N TYR A 131 10.87 8.14 14.29
CA TYR A 131 11.94 7.28 13.80
C TYR A 131 12.52 7.78 12.47
N PHE A 132 11.69 8.14 11.49
CA PHE A 132 12.16 8.71 10.21
C PHE A 132 12.88 10.04 10.40
N ASN A 133 12.30 10.97 11.17
CA ASN A 133 12.91 12.29 11.41
C ASN A 133 14.29 12.21 12.09
N THR A 134 14.58 11.12 12.81
CA THR A 134 15.86 10.92 13.50
C THR A 134 16.88 10.17 12.63
N HIS A 135 16.45 9.53 11.54
CA HIS A 135 17.28 8.67 10.68
C HIS A 135 17.29 9.15 9.21
N ASP A 136 17.04 10.44 8.98
CA ASP A 136 16.96 11.14 7.69
C ASP A 136 18.31 11.28 6.93
N ASP A 137 19.28 10.38 7.15
CA ASP A 137 20.54 10.30 6.38
C ASP A 137 20.35 9.51 5.06
N ILE A 138 19.30 9.80 4.29
CA ILE A 138 19.13 9.26 2.92
C ILE A 138 18.99 10.44 1.96
N PRO A 139 20.03 10.76 1.16
CA PRO A 139 19.95 11.82 0.16
C PRO A 139 19.00 11.40 -0.97
N PHE A 140 18.12 12.33 -1.34
CA PHE A 140 17.12 12.21 -2.41
C PHE A 140 17.69 11.81 -3.77
#